data_AF-A0A7V5G9I7-F1
#
_entry.id   AF-A0A7V5G9I7-F1
#
_cell.length_a   1.000
_cell.length_b   1.000
_cell.length_c   1.000
_cell.angle_alpha   90.00
_cell.angle_beta   90.00
_cell.angle_gamma   90.00
#
_symmetry.space_group_name_H-M   'P 1'
#
loop_
_entity.id
_entity.type
_entity.pdbx_description
1 polymer ?
#
loop_
_entity_poly.entity_id
_entity_poly.type
_entity_poly.pdbx_seq_one_letter_code
_entity_poly.pdbx_strand_id
1 'polypeptide(L)'
;MQKENFNQWIRVIHNLTYPENTIIDSATDFARALKSIKNILNESNNIIDYLKDDSKQISFFSSWQVTEERIKAHLISKNNDWKKEIEEVEKHGYFNGQIGFILEFSGIWDYYENNKNCNWNADIDKKYFDKFKNYSEIAIIIFAENYENRINDENYIFERAVLVKDDYLTDSSAYRKNLLSTNQVKNNIKRDHSWKRLLRVVDDKKWKGNLVRQVFDDVMRCPGDFSEDNIKNALKKIISSREGKLENWRDYFINSPALFDYSRQGFIRFEGENKIRIYKESQSNFYQVEMYTYYLWGKYIKPLNFNSIYYYAVTSIGDISRIIFEKAQYKCSITYDNGYKIEFYSLNNNEFDDGFKNNLQEKGFVYNIEIHKYEFALNNIKTEDDLKKLFEEVILNLP
;
A
#
# COMPACT_ATOMS: atom_id res chain seq x y z
N MET A 1 23.91 -37.01 1.71
CA MET A 1 23.71 -36.59 3.12
C MET A 1 24.53 -35.34 3.44
N GLN A 2 25.88 -35.38 3.45
CA GLN A 2 26.70 -34.18 3.76
C GLN A 2 26.44 -32.96 2.88
N LYS A 3 26.31 -33.13 1.56
CA LYS A 3 25.98 -32.02 0.63
C LYS A 3 24.60 -31.40 0.90
N GLU A 4 23.63 -32.22 1.27
CA GLU A 4 22.27 -31.76 1.53
C GLU A 4 22.22 -30.96 2.83
N ASN A 5 22.82 -31.49 3.89
CA ASN A 5 22.85 -30.80 5.19
C ASN A 5 23.61 -29.48 5.10
N PHE A 6 24.71 -29.44 4.33
CA PHE A 6 25.42 -28.20 4.02
C PHE A 6 24.52 -27.20 3.26
N ASN A 7 23.78 -27.63 2.25
CA ASN A 7 22.86 -26.77 1.50
C ASN A 7 21.77 -26.18 2.42
N GLN A 8 21.18 -27.00 3.30
CA GLN A 8 20.19 -26.54 4.28
C GLN A 8 20.79 -25.53 5.26
N TRP A 9 22.03 -25.74 5.70
CA TRP A 9 22.70 -24.80 6.58
C TRP A 9 22.94 -23.46 5.87
N ILE A 10 23.43 -23.48 4.64
CA ILE A 10 23.61 -22.26 3.83
C ILE A 10 22.28 -21.53 3.62
N ARG A 11 21.20 -22.25 3.28
CA ARG A 11 19.84 -21.71 3.13
C ARG A 11 19.38 -20.96 4.38
N VAL A 12 19.52 -21.58 5.55
CA VAL A 12 19.14 -20.99 6.84
C VAL A 12 19.97 -19.75 7.15
N ILE A 13 21.30 -19.82 7.01
CA ILE A 13 22.18 -18.68 7.29
C ILE A 13 21.87 -17.52 6.34
N HIS A 14 21.67 -17.80 5.04
CA HIS A 14 21.24 -16.80 4.07
C HIS A 14 19.96 -16.10 4.52
N ASN A 15 18.90 -16.86 4.82
CA ASN A 15 17.60 -16.30 5.20
C ASN A 15 17.68 -15.47 6.51
N LEU A 16 18.42 -15.95 7.51
CA LEU A 16 18.58 -15.25 8.80
C LEU A 16 19.37 -13.93 8.66
N THR A 17 20.39 -13.94 7.81
CA THR A 17 21.32 -12.80 7.63
C THR A 17 20.90 -11.82 6.54
N TYR A 18 19.88 -12.14 5.75
CA TYR A 18 19.41 -11.27 4.69
C TYR A 18 19.07 -9.87 5.26
N PRO A 19 19.57 -8.76 4.69
CA PRO A 19 19.52 -7.44 5.33
C PRO A 19 18.12 -6.93 5.68
N GLU A 20 17.10 -7.39 4.96
CA GLU A 20 15.70 -7.04 5.23
C GLU A 20 15.11 -7.85 6.40
N ASN A 21 15.64 -9.03 6.68
CA ASN A 21 15.15 -9.93 7.73
C ASN A 21 15.80 -9.61 9.08
N THR A 22 17.11 -9.31 9.07
CA THR A 22 17.88 -8.86 10.23
C THR A 22 18.79 -7.70 9.83
N ILE A 23 18.59 -6.56 10.49
CA ILE A 23 19.39 -5.37 10.25
C ILE A 23 20.74 -5.49 10.97
N ILE A 24 21.83 -5.32 10.24
CA ILE A 24 23.20 -5.32 10.77
C ILE A 24 23.86 -4.00 10.35
N ASP A 25 23.85 -2.99 11.22
CA ASP A 25 24.25 -1.63 10.88
C ASP A 25 25.42 -1.07 11.72
N SER A 26 25.98 -1.89 12.61
CA SER A 26 27.13 -1.54 13.42
C SER A 26 28.16 -2.66 13.50
N ALA A 27 29.41 -2.31 13.83
CA ALA A 27 30.46 -3.31 14.10
C ALA A 27 30.09 -4.24 15.26
N THR A 28 29.33 -3.73 16.25
CA THR A 28 28.83 -4.52 17.38
C THR A 28 27.81 -5.56 16.91
N ASP A 29 26.88 -5.16 16.05
CA ASP A 29 25.87 -6.06 15.51
C ASP A 29 26.49 -7.11 14.60
N PHE A 30 27.45 -6.72 13.78
CA PHE A 30 28.23 -7.65 12.97
C PHE A 30 28.96 -8.70 13.84
N ALA A 31 29.62 -8.27 14.93
CA ALA A 31 30.28 -9.19 15.86
C ALA A 31 29.29 -10.14 16.56
N ARG A 32 28.11 -9.65 16.93
CA ARG A 32 27.02 -10.47 17.50
C ARG A 32 26.48 -11.47 16.49
N ALA A 33 26.27 -11.05 15.25
CA ALA A 33 25.85 -11.91 14.15
C ALA A 33 26.85 -13.06 13.93
N LEU A 34 28.14 -12.74 13.81
CA LEU A 34 29.22 -13.73 13.66
C LEU A 34 29.27 -14.71 14.82
N LYS A 35 29.11 -14.23 16.06
CA LYS A 35 29.06 -15.10 17.24
C LYS A 35 27.86 -16.05 17.18
N SER A 36 26.70 -15.57 16.76
CA SER A 36 25.50 -16.40 16.59
C SER A 36 25.71 -17.46 15.50
N ILE A 37 26.25 -17.08 14.33
CA ILE A 37 26.57 -18.00 13.23
C ILE A 37 27.57 -19.06 13.67
N LYS A 38 28.63 -18.66 14.40
CA LYS A 38 29.62 -19.60 14.94
C LYS A 38 29.00 -20.63 15.87
N ASN A 39 28.01 -20.24 16.68
CA ASN A 39 27.30 -21.18 17.54
C ASN A 39 26.47 -22.18 16.70
N ILE A 40 25.78 -21.70 15.67
CA ILE A 40 24.97 -22.54 14.76
C ILE A 40 25.87 -23.46 13.91
N LEU A 41 27.08 -23.04 13.56
CA LEU A 41 28.02 -23.79 12.72
C LEU A 41 28.35 -25.19 13.28
N ASN A 42 28.40 -25.34 14.61
CA ASN A 42 28.61 -26.63 15.26
C ASN A 42 27.51 -27.65 14.91
N GLU A 43 26.32 -27.16 14.58
CA GLU A 43 25.12 -27.93 14.25
C GLU A 43 24.83 -27.90 12.75
N SER A 44 25.77 -27.43 11.92
CA SER A 44 25.60 -27.30 10.46
C SER A 44 25.18 -28.59 9.78
N ASN A 45 25.70 -29.74 10.24
CA ASN A 45 25.31 -31.05 9.72
C ASN A 45 23.91 -31.51 10.15
N ASN A 46 23.30 -30.90 11.17
CA ASN A 46 22.01 -31.27 11.73
C ASN A 46 21.06 -30.05 11.88
N ILE A 47 21.23 -29.03 11.03
CA ILE A 47 20.57 -27.73 11.19
C ILE A 47 19.04 -27.82 11.27
N ILE A 48 18.44 -28.75 10.52
CA ILE A 48 16.99 -28.94 10.50
C ILE A 48 16.48 -29.45 11.87
N ASP A 49 17.14 -30.45 12.46
CA ASP A 49 16.77 -30.94 13.79
C ASP A 49 17.11 -29.93 14.88
N TYR A 50 18.21 -29.18 14.74
CA TYR A 50 18.55 -28.08 15.63
C TYR A 50 17.45 -26.99 15.66
N LEU A 51 16.89 -26.64 14.50
CA LEU A 51 15.81 -25.64 14.39
C LEU A 51 14.47 -26.15 14.95
N LYS A 52 14.19 -27.45 14.85
CA LYS A 52 12.96 -28.03 15.44
C LYS A 52 12.97 -28.08 16.97
N ASP A 53 14.14 -27.93 17.59
CA ASP A 53 14.27 -27.88 19.04
C ASP A 53 14.14 -26.43 19.53
N ASP A 54 12.94 -26.07 19.98
CA ASP A 54 12.62 -24.75 20.53
C ASP A 54 13.47 -24.36 21.76
N SER A 55 14.11 -25.32 22.45
CA SER A 55 15.03 -25.02 23.56
C SER A 55 16.34 -24.39 23.10
N LYS A 56 16.72 -24.59 21.83
CA LYS A 56 17.96 -24.04 21.26
C LYS A 56 17.81 -22.57 20.98
N GLN A 57 18.57 -21.72 21.66
CA GLN A 57 18.48 -20.28 21.42
C GLN A 57 19.30 -19.85 20.20
N ILE A 58 18.65 -19.14 19.30
CA ILE A 58 19.31 -18.41 18.20
C ILE A 58 19.31 -16.93 18.59
N SER A 59 20.47 -16.43 18.96
CA SER A 59 20.66 -15.04 19.37
C SER A 59 20.79 -14.10 18.18
N PHE A 60 20.63 -12.79 18.42
CA PHE A 60 20.85 -11.68 17.47
C PHE A 60 19.83 -11.56 16.32
N PHE A 61 19.48 -12.66 15.66
CA PHE A 61 18.53 -12.64 14.55
C PHE A 61 17.10 -12.32 15.02
N SER A 62 16.29 -11.76 14.12
CA SER A 62 14.93 -11.38 14.44
C SER A 62 14.08 -12.60 14.83
N SER A 63 13.31 -12.48 15.91
CA SER A 63 12.54 -13.61 16.46
C SER A 63 11.52 -14.17 15.48
N TRP A 64 10.88 -13.30 14.69
CA TRP A 64 9.93 -13.71 13.66
C TRP A 64 10.62 -14.52 12.55
N GLN A 65 11.81 -14.12 12.06
CA GLN A 65 12.53 -14.90 11.04
C GLN A 65 13.04 -16.23 11.61
N VAL A 66 13.51 -16.24 12.86
CA VAL A 66 13.90 -17.48 13.53
C VAL A 66 12.71 -18.43 13.61
N THR A 67 11.55 -17.94 14.06
CA THR A 67 10.30 -18.72 14.16
C THR A 67 9.89 -19.28 12.80
N GLU A 68 9.97 -18.47 11.75
CA GLU A 68 9.71 -18.90 10.38
C GLU A 68 10.61 -20.07 9.97
N GLU A 69 11.92 -19.98 10.21
CA GLU A 69 12.87 -21.06 9.89
C GLU A 69 12.63 -22.34 10.73
N ARG A 70 12.12 -22.22 11.96
CA ARG A 70 11.69 -23.40 12.74
C ARG A 70 10.49 -24.08 12.12
N ILE A 71 9.45 -23.32 11.77
CA ILE A 71 8.27 -23.85 11.10
C ILE A 71 8.68 -24.56 9.80
N LYS A 72 9.52 -23.91 8.98
CA LYS A 72 10.06 -24.51 7.75
C LYS A 72 10.82 -25.81 8.04
N ALA A 73 11.66 -25.85 9.07
CA ALA A 73 12.41 -27.06 9.43
C ALA A 73 11.48 -28.24 9.79
N HIS A 74 10.38 -27.96 10.52
CA HIS A 74 9.36 -28.97 10.78
C HIS A 74 8.73 -29.48 9.48
N LEU A 75 8.32 -28.58 8.58
CA LEU A 75 7.64 -28.92 7.32
C LEU A 75 8.54 -29.67 6.34
N ILE A 76 9.78 -29.19 6.13
CA ILE A 76 10.80 -29.82 5.27
C ILE A 76 11.09 -31.26 5.72
N SER A 77 11.01 -31.51 7.03
CA SER A 77 11.22 -32.85 7.61
C SER A 77 10.03 -33.79 7.42
N LYS A 78 8.85 -33.32 7.00
CA LYS A 78 7.64 -34.17 6.88
C LYS A 78 7.71 -35.07 5.64
N ASN A 79 7.96 -34.49 4.47
CA ASN A 79 8.07 -35.21 3.20
C ASN A 79 8.74 -34.33 2.13
N ASN A 80 9.05 -34.93 0.98
CA ASN A 80 9.70 -34.23 -0.13
C ASN A 80 8.82 -33.16 -0.78
N ASP A 81 7.49 -33.29 -0.72
CA ASP A 81 6.57 -32.33 -1.34
C ASP A 81 6.62 -30.99 -0.60
N TRP A 82 6.52 -31.02 0.75
CA TRP A 82 6.71 -29.85 1.60
C TRP A 82 8.06 -29.19 1.38
N LYS A 83 9.13 -30.01 1.31
CA LYS A 83 10.48 -29.51 1.09
C LYS A 83 10.59 -28.77 -0.24
N LYS A 84 10.12 -29.40 -1.32
CA LYS A 84 10.18 -28.82 -2.66
C LYS A 84 9.42 -27.49 -2.72
N GLU A 85 8.19 -27.48 -2.24
CA GLU A 85 7.33 -26.30 -2.28
C GLU A 85 7.93 -25.13 -1.48
N ILE A 86 8.39 -25.37 -0.25
CA ILE A 86 9.01 -24.33 0.58
C ILE A 86 10.26 -23.76 -0.08
N GLU A 87 11.15 -24.63 -0.56
CA GLU A 87 12.41 -24.21 -1.18
C GLU A 87 12.20 -23.49 -2.52
N GLU A 88 11.14 -23.81 -3.27
CA GLU A 88 10.79 -23.11 -4.51
C GLU A 88 10.26 -21.71 -4.22
N VAL A 89 9.31 -21.60 -3.29
CA VAL A 89 8.65 -20.32 -2.96
C VAL A 89 9.63 -19.35 -2.30
N GLU A 90 10.47 -19.81 -1.37
CA GLU A 90 11.35 -18.90 -0.64
C GLU A 90 12.52 -18.34 -1.48
N LYS A 91 12.86 -19.00 -2.60
CA LYS A 91 13.84 -18.53 -3.59
C LYS A 91 13.30 -17.42 -4.48
N HIS A 92 12.00 -17.12 -4.40
CA HIS A 92 11.41 -16.00 -5.10
C HIS A 92 12.15 -14.70 -4.78
N GLY A 93 12.53 -13.95 -5.82
CA GLY A 93 13.45 -12.81 -5.71
C GLY A 93 12.95 -11.66 -4.83
N TYR A 94 11.63 -11.55 -4.63
CA TYR A 94 11.07 -10.59 -3.68
C TYR A 94 11.05 -11.13 -2.24
N PHE A 95 10.78 -12.42 -2.05
CA PHE A 95 10.60 -13.02 -0.73
C PHE A 95 11.95 -13.20 -0.03
N ASN A 96 13.00 -13.65 -0.74
CA ASN A 96 14.35 -13.85 -0.20
C ASN A 96 14.34 -14.53 1.19
N GLY A 97 13.68 -15.68 1.28
CA GLY A 97 13.56 -16.40 2.54
C GLY A 97 12.46 -15.92 3.47
N GLN A 98 11.71 -14.85 3.17
CA GLN A 98 10.58 -14.37 3.97
C GLN A 98 9.25 -14.82 3.33
N ILE A 99 8.75 -15.96 3.78
CA ILE A 99 7.47 -16.56 3.36
C ILE A 99 6.52 -16.80 4.54
N GLY A 100 6.82 -16.23 5.71
CA GLY A 100 6.03 -16.38 6.93
C GLY A 100 4.57 -16.00 6.77
N PHE A 101 4.26 -14.98 5.97
CA PHE A 101 2.87 -14.61 5.68
C PHE A 101 2.09 -15.73 4.99
N ILE A 102 2.72 -16.55 4.15
CA ILE A 102 2.07 -17.70 3.49
C ILE A 102 1.78 -18.78 4.53
N LEU A 103 2.71 -19.01 5.46
CA LEU A 103 2.50 -19.91 6.61
C LEU A 103 1.38 -19.42 7.51
N GLU A 104 1.30 -18.12 7.76
CA GLU A 104 0.23 -17.47 8.53
C GLU A 104 -1.12 -17.60 7.82
N PHE A 105 -1.20 -17.25 6.54
CA PHE A 105 -2.44 -17.31 5.76
C PHE A 105 -2.99 -18.74 5.68
N SER A 106 -2.09 -19.72 5.62
CA SER A 106 -2.44 -21.14 5.62
C SER A 106 -2.94 -21.64 6.97
N GLY A 107 -2.71 -20.88 8.06
CA GLY A 107 -3.01 -21.26 9.44
C GLY A 107 -1.97 -22.18 10.08
N ILE A 108 -0.81 -22.32 9.45
CA ILE A 108 0.31 -23.13 9.94
C ILE A 108 1.05 -22.40 11.05
N TRP A 109 1.25 -21.09 10.89
CA TRP A 109 1.91 -20.27 11.90
C TRP A 109 1.17 -20.34 13.23
N ASP A 110 -0.15 -20.12 13.22
CA ASP A 110 -0.98 -20.18 14.43
C ASP A 110 -0.97 -21.57 15.07
N TYR A 111 -0.97 -22.64 14.26
CA TYR A 111 -0.82 -23.99 14.78
C TYR A 111 0.52 -24.14 15.50
N TYR A 112 1.61 -23.73 14.87
CA TYR A 112 2.94 -23.81 15.47
C TYR A 112 3.05 -22.98 16.74
N GLU A 113 2.50 -21.76 16.78
CA GLU A 113 2.54 -20.92 17.98
C GLU A 113 1.90 -21.60 19.20
N ASN A 114 0.79 -22.31 18.98
CA ASN A 114 0.04 -23.01 20.03
C ASN A 114 0.64 -24.36 20.44
N ASN A 115 1.40 -25.02 19.56
CA ASN A 115 1.85 -26.41 19.77
C ASN A 115 3.38 -26.55 19.84
N LYS A 116 4.13 -25.56 19.36
CA LYS A 116 5.59 -25.58 19.18
C LYS A 116 6.10 -26.76 18.34
N ASN A 117 5.27 -27.18 17.38
CA ASN A 117 5.57 -28.21 16.39
C ASN A 117 4.55 -28.14 15.24
N CYS A 118 4.76 -28.94 14.19
CA CYS A 118 3.83 -29.12 13.07
C CYS A 118 3.31 -30.57 12.99
N ASN A 119 3.03 -31.20 14.13
CA ASN A 119 2.62 -32.61 14.21
C ASN A 119 1.09 -32.76 14.18
N TRP A 120 0.53 -32.54 12.99
CA TRP A 120 -0.87 -32.82 12.69
C TRP A 120 -1.04 -34.15 11.94
N ASN A 121 -2.28 -34.64 11.87
CA ASN A 121 -2.64 -35.85 11.13
C ASN A 121 -2.60 -35.65 9.59
N ALA A 122 -2.72 -36.74 8.84
CA ALA A 122 -2.60 -36.72 7.38
C ALA A 122 -3.67 -35.85 6.68
N ASP A 123 -4.90 -35.82 7.19
CA ASP A 123 -5.99 -35.02 6.59
C ASP A 123 -5.73 -33.52 6.76
N ILE A 124 -5.26 -33.13 7.94
CA ILE A 124 -4.86 -31.75 8.23
C ILE A 124 -3.59 -31.38 7.44
N ASP A 125 -2.66 -32.32 7.26
CA ASP A 125 -1.45 -32.12 6.47
C ASP A 125 -1.78 -31.73 5.04
N LYS A 126 -2.64 -32.53 4.39
CA LYS A 126 -3.10 -32.24 3.04
C LYS A 126 -3.78 -30.87 2.95
N LYS A 127 -4.65 -30.55 3.91
CA LYS A 127 -5.34 -29.25 3.95
C LYS A 127 -4.36 -28.07 4.10
N TYR A 128 -3.36 -28.19 4.95
CA TYR A 128 -2.35 -27.14 5.11
C TYR A 128 -1.45 -27.02 3.89
N PHE A 129 -1.06 -28.14 3.29
CA PHE A 129 -0.27 -28.17 2.07
C PHE A 129 -1.01 -27.49 0.91
N ASP A 130 -2.27 -27.88 0.67
CA ASP A 130 -3.10 -27.31 -0.40
C ASP A 130 -3.29 -25.80 -0.21
N LYS A 131 -3.53 -25.34 1.02
CA LYS A 131 -3.61 -23.91 1.33
C LYS A 131 -2.29 -23.18 1.08
N PHE A 132 -1.18 -23.73 1.57
CA PHE A 132 0.15 -23.15 1.40
C PHE A 132 0.47 -22.99 -0.07
N LYS A 133 0.24 -24.04 -0.86
CA LYS A 133 0.43 -24.02 -2.30
C LYS A 133 -0.43 -22.96 -3.00
N ASN A 134 -1.73 -22.91 -2.70
CA ASN A 134 -2.62 -21.92 -3.32
C ASN A 134 -2.21 -20.47 -2.99
N TYR A 135 -1.86 -20.18 -1.73
CA TYR A 135 -1.39 -18.84 -1.36
C TYR A 135 -0.03 -18.53 -2.01
N SER A 136 0.86 -19.52 -2.12
CA SER A 136 2.15 -19.38 -2.80
C SER A 136 2.01 -19.04 -4.27
N GLU A 137 1.16 -19.76 -5.01
CA GLU A 137 0.94 -19.54 -6.44
C GLU A 137 0.42 -18.11 -6.71
N ILE A 138 -0.55 -17.64 -5.91
CA ILE A 138 -1.05 -16.26 -5.99
C ILE A 138 0.04 -15.25 -5.62
N ALA A 139 0.79 -15.50 -4.53
CA ALA A 139 1.81 -14.59 -4.06
C ALA A 139 2.95 -14.41 -5.06
N ILE A 140 3.41 -15.50 -5.69
CA ILE A 140 4.49 -15.47 -6.68
C ILE A 140 4.09 -14.57 -7.85
N ILE A 141 2.86 -14.66 -8.33
CA ILE A 141 2.40 -13.86 -9.47
C ILE A 141 2.20 -12.41 -9.07
N ILE A 142 1.53 -12.17 -7.94
CA ILE A 142 1.34 -10.80 -7.45
C ILE A 142 2.67 -10.13 -7.25
N PHE A 143 3.70 -10.79 -6.70
CA PHE A 143 4.98 -10.17 -6.37
C PHE A 143 6.10 -10.35 -7.42
N ALA A 144 5.77 -10.79 -8.65
CA ALA A 144 6.74 -11.23 -9.66
C ALA A 144 7.76 -10.16 -10.09
N GLU A 145 7.34 -8.90 -10.28
CA GLU A 145 8.19 -7.82 -10.85
C GLU A 145 9.07 -7.10 -9.81
N ASN A 146 9.44 -7.77 -8.72
CA ASN A 146 10.17 -7.16 -7.59
C ASN A 146 9.44 -5.90 -7.03
N TYR A 147 8.47 -6.13 -6.14
CA TYR A 147 7.71 -5.10 -5.41
C TYR A 147 8.54 -4.31 -4.36
N GLU A 148 9.86 -4.25 -4.53
CA GLU A 148 10.72 -3.39 -3.72
C GLU A 148 10.39 -1.91 -3.92
N ASN A 149 9.97 -1.54 -5.13
CA ASN A 149 9.34 -0.26 -5.43
C ASN A 149 7.86 -0.50 -5.72
N ARG A 150 7.02 0.52 -5.51
CA ARG A 150 5.62 0.43 -5.94
C ARG A 150 5.59 0.28 -7.47
N ILE A 151 4.85 -0.71 -7.93
CA ILE A 151 4.69 -1.04 -9.35
C ILE A 151 3.31 -0.54 -9.79
N ASN A 152 3.20 -0.14 -11.05
CA ASN A 152 1.91 0.12 -11.67
C ASN A 152 1.45 -1.15 -12.40
N ASP A 153 0.95 -2.12 -11.64
CA ASP A 153 0.49 -3.44 -12.05
C ASP A 153 -0.89 -3.42 -12.75
N GLU A 154 -1.06 -2.52 -13.73
CA GLU A 154 -2.36 -2.18 -14.34
C GLU A 154 -3.23 -1.24 -13.48
N ASN A 155 -2.74 -0.02 -13.29
CA ASN A 155 -3.35 1.05 -12.50
C ASN A 155 -3.43 0.73 -11.00
N TYR A 156 -2.33 0.22 -10.42
CA TYR A 156 -2.19 -0.11 -8.99
C TYR A 156 -3.30 -1.06 -8.51
N ILE A 157 -3.57 -2.08 -9.31
CA ILE A 157 -4.75 -2.92 -9.15
C ILE A 157 -4.69 -3.70 -7.84
N PHE A 158 -3.51 -4.19 -7.46
CA PHE A 158 -3.35 -4.87 -6.18
C PHE A 158 -3.55 -3.92 -4.99
N GLU A 159 -2.89 -2.76 -4.97
CA GLU A 159 -3.07 -1.75 -3.91
C GLU A 159 -4.55 -1.35 -3.76
N ARG A 160 -5.24 -1.12 -4.88
CA ARG A 160 -6.65 -0.72 -4.88
C ARG A 160 -7.55 -1.84 -4.38
N ALA A 161 -7.28 -3.10 -4.76
CA ALA A 161 -8.03 -4.24 -4.25
C ALA A 161 -7.86 -4.42 -2.73
N VAL A 162 -6.66 -4.16 -2.19
CA VAL A 162 -6.44 -4.20 -0.73
C VAL A 162 -7.20 -3.05 -0.04
N LEU A 163 -7.23 -1.84 -0.61
CA LEU A 163 -8.00 -0.70 -0.05
C LEU A 163 -9.51 -0.95 0.05
N VAL A 164 -10.07 -1.79 -0.84
CA VAL A 164 -11.48 -2.22 -0.76
C VAL A 164 -11.74 -2.93 0.58
N LYS A 165 -10.76 -3.69 1.08
CA LYS A 165 -10.85 -4.38 2.38
C LYS A 165 -10.77 -3.38 3.51
N ASP A 166 -9.64 -2.68 3.64
CA ASP A 166 -9.46 -1.61 4.63
C ASP A 166 -8.21 -0.77 4.37
N ASP A 167 -7.94 0.18 5.26
CA ASP A 167 -6.71 0.98 5.30
C ASP A 167 -5.46 0.12 5.59
N TYR A 168 -4.70 -0.18 4.53
CA TYR A 168 -3.41 -0.88 4.64
C TYR A 168 -2.22 0.08 4.89
N LEU A 169 -2.40 1.40 4.79
CA LEU A 169 -1.30 2.35 4.78
C LEU A 169 -0.56 2.32 6.11
N THR A 170 0.76 2.43 6.11
CA THR A 170 1.55 2.39 7.35
C THR A 170 1.89 3.77 7.87
N ASP A 171 1.82 3.94 9.19
CA ASP A 171 2.15 5.21 9.84
C ASP A 171 3.65 5.45 9.80
N SER A 172 4.03 6.66 9.43
CA SER A 172 5.41 7.15 9.41
C SER A 172 5.64 8.28 10.42
N SER A 173 4.58 9.00 10.78
CA SER A 173 4.50 9.96 11.89
C SER A 173 3.02 10.22 12.20
N ALA A 174 2.71 11.03 13.21
CA ALA A 174 1.35 11.28 13.71
C ALA A 174 0.31 11.60 12.63
N TYR A 175 0.70 12.32 11.57
CA TYR A 175 -0.20 12.72 10.48
C TYR A 175 0.23 12.17 9.13
N ARG A 176 1.27 11.35 9.04
CA ARG A 176 1.84 10.94 7.75
C ARG A 176 1.80 9.43 7.63
N LYS A 177 1.09 8.96 6.61
CA LYS A 177 1.00 7.56 6.24
C LYS A 177 1.73 7.29 4.93
N ASN A 178 1.96 6.01 4.62
CA ASN A 178 2.62 5.59 3.40
C ASN A 178 1.88 4.44 2.69
N LEU A 179 1.78 4.54 1.36
CA LEU A 179 1.24 3.55 0.42
C LEU A 179 2.20 2.35 0.17
N LEU A 180 3.10 2.05 1.10
CA LEU A 180 4.10 0.99 0.99
C LEU A 180 5.01 1.12 -0.24
N SER A 181 5.41 2.36 -0.55
CA SER A 181 6.09 2.71 -1.80
C SER A 181 7.47 3.32 -1.59
N THR A 182 8.14 2.97 -0.50
CA THR A 182 9.47 3.54 -0.20
C THR A 182 10.54 2.48 -0.23
N ASN A 183 11.58 2.74 -1.00
CA ASN A 183 12.83 1.99 -0.95
C ASN A 183 13.96 2.86 -0.37
N GLN A 184 13.70 3.44 0.80
CA GLN A 184 14.71 4.29 1.47
C GLN A 184 15.76 3.42 2.13
N VAL A 185 16.97 3.45 1.58
CA VAL A 185 18.16 2.89 2.20
C VAL A 185 18.91 3.99 2.94
N LYS A 186 19.08 3.86 4.25
CA LYS A 186 19.95 4.73 5.06
C LYS A 186 20.91 3.87 5.86
N ASN A 187 22.21 4.15 5.77
CA ASN A 187 23.27 3.36 6.41
C ASN A 187 23.24 1.86 6.04
N ASN A 188 22.96 1.52 4.77
CA ASN A 188 22.75 0.15 4.29
C ASN A 188 21.56 -0.60 4.93
N ILE A 189 20.66 0.14 5.58
CA ILE A 189 19.41 -0.39 6.15
C ILE A 189 18.25 0.10 5.30
N LYS A 190 17.43 -0.81 4.80
CA LYS A 190 16.11 -0.45 4.27
C LYS A 190 15.22 -0.04 5.44
N ARG A 191 14.93 1.26 5.53
CA ARG A 191 13.99 1.86 6.50
C ARG A 191 12.68 2.09 5.78
N ASP A 192 12.06 1.00 5.38
CA ASP A 192 11.04 0.98 4.35
C ASP A 192 9.62 0.87 4.93
N HIS A 193 8.71 1.54 4.24
CA HIS A 193 7.32 1.19 4.08
C HIS A 193 7.23 0.34 2.80
N SER A 194 7.08 -0.98 2.94
CA SER A 194 6.99 -1.93 1.84
C SER A 194 6.00 -3.04 2.16
N TRP A 195 5.49 -3.72 1.13
CA TRP A 195 4.68 -4.92 1.30
C TRP A 195 5.43 -5.99 2.10
N LYS A 196 6.72 -6.17 1.81
CA LYS A 196 7.57 -7.09 2.56
C LYS A 196 7.59 -6.80 4.06
N ARG A 197 7.70 -5.54 4.48
CA ARG A 197 7.63 -5.20 5.91
C ARG A 197 6.23 -5.38 6.49
N LEU A 198 5.18 -5.08 5.72
CA LEU A 198 3.79 -5.28 6.14
C LEU A 198 3.49 -6.76 6.40
N LEU A 199 4.03 -7.64 5.56
CA LEU A 199 3.83 -9.09 5.56
C LEU A 199 4.79 -9.84 6.50
N ARG A 200 5.45 -9.16 7.43
CA ARG A 200 6.17 -9.85 8.52
C ARG A 200 5.15 -10.33 9.53
N VAL A 201 5.26 -11.57 9.96
CA VAL A 201 4.38 -12.13 10.99
C VAL A 201 4.83 -11.64 12.37
N VAL A 202 4.38 -10.45 12.73
CA VAL A 202 4.63 -9.79 14.02
C VAL A 202 3.30 -9.31 14.60
N ASP A 203 3.10 -9.51 15.90
CA ASP A 203 1.78 -9.38 16.55
C ASP A 203 1.13 -8.00 16.38
N ASP A 204 1.92 -6.93 16.29
CA ASP A 204 1.41 -5.55 16.16
C ASP A 204 0.81 -5.24 14.77
N LYS A 205 1.06 -6.08 13.76
CA LYS A 205 0.70 -5.81 12.35
C LYS A 205 -0.07 -6.92 11.65
N LYS A 206 -0.33 -8.05 12.31
CA LYS A 206 -1.09 -9.18 11.73
C LYS A 206 -2.40 -8.75 11.06
N TRP A 207 -3.10 -7.76 11.61
CA TRP A 207 -4.36 -7.29 11.06
C TRP A 207 -4.24 -6.67 9.65
N LYS A 208 -3.14 -5.99 9.31
CA LYS A 208 -2.92 -5.44 7.97
C LYS A 208 -2.52 -6.52 6.97
N GLY A 209 -1.70 -7.49 7.40
CA GLY A 209 -1.42 -8.70 6.60
C GLY A 209 -2.70 -9.47 6.27
N ASN A 210 -3.65 -9.52 7.21
CA ASN A 210 -4.96 -10.14 6.99
C ASN A 210 -5.80 -9.43 5.91
N LEU A 211 -5.56 -8.15 5.58
CA LEU A 211 -6.22 -7.50 4.43
C LEU A 211 -5.74 -8.13 3.11
N VAL A 212 -4.43 -8.42 3.00
CA VAL A 212 -3.85 -9.12 1.84
C VAL A 212 -4.40 -10.54 1.77
N ARG A 213 -4.49 -11.25 2.91
CA ARG A 213 -5.11 -12.57 2.98
C ARG A 213 -6.55 -12.56 2.45
N GLN A 214 -7.36 -11.56 2.83
CA GLN A 214 -8.74 -11.44 2.35
C GLN A 214 -8.81 -11.20 0.84
N VAL A 215 -7.86 -10.46 0.25
CA VAL A 215 -7.77 -10.32 -1.21
C VAL A 215 -7.43 -11.67 -1.85
N PHE A 216 -6.46 -12.41 -1.30
CA PHE A 216 -6.08 -13.71 -1.85
C PHE A 216 -7.23 -14.73 -1.72
N ASP A 217 -7.94 -14.72 -0.60
CA ASP A 217 -9.15 -15.53 -0.40
C ASP A 217 -10.23 -15.22 -1.44
N ASP A 218 -10.42 -13.94 -1.81
CA ASP A 218 -11.36 -13.55 -2.87
C ASP A 218 -10.89 -14.01 -4.26
N VAL A 219 -9.59 -13.94 -4.54
CA VAL A 219 -8.99 -14.49 -5.77
C VAL A 219 -9.24 -15.99 -5.86
N MET A 220 -9.02 -16.75 -4.79
CA MET A 220 -9.28 -18.20 -4.74
C MET A 220 -10.76 -18.58 -4.93
N ARG A 221 -11.70 -17.67 -4.64
CA ARG A 221 -13.14 -17.90 -4.88
C ARG A 221 -13.55 -17.60 -6.32
N CYS A 222 -12.71 -16.94 -7.11
CA CYS A 222 -12.99 -16.71 -8.52
C CYS A 222 -12.73 -18.00 -9.32
N PRO A 223 -13.56 -18.32 -10.32
CA PRO A 223 -13.35 -19.49 -11.15
C PRO A 223 -12.13 -19.28 -12.06
N GLY A 224 -11.36 -20.34 -12.28
CA GLY A 224 -10.18 -20.31 -13.15
C GLY A 224 -8.95 -20.89 -12.44
N ASP A 225 -7.85 -20.97 -13.18
CA ASP A 225 -6.53 -21.18 -12.61
C ASP A 225 -5.95 -19.87 -12.06
N PHE A 226 -4.81 -19.95 -11.38
CA PHE A 226 -4.07 -18.78 -10.94
C PHE A 226 -3.16 -18.25 -12.05
N SER A 227 -3.62 -18.18 -13.31
CA SER A 227 -2.88 -17.44 -14.33
C SER A 227 -2.90 -15.94 -14.03
N GLU A 228 -1.91 -15.20 -14.55
CA GLU A 228 -1.77 -13.76 -14.33
C GLU A 228 -3.03 -12.98 -14.74
N ASP A 229 -3.61 -13.31 -15.89
CA ASP A 229 -4.85 -12.69 -16.38
C ASP A 229 -6.04 -12.97 -15.47
N ASN A 230 -6.18 -14.20 -14.97
CA ASN A 230 -7.27 -14.56 -14.06
C ASN A 230 -7.13 -13.87 -12.71
N ILE A 231 -5.91 -13.76 -12.16
CA ILE A 231 -5.64 -12.99 -10.95
C ILE A 231 -5.99 -11.52 -11.16
N LYS A 232 -5.53 -10.89 -12.26
CA LYS A 232 -5.87 -9.50 -12.59
C LYS A 232 -7.39 -9.30 -12.69
N ASN A 233 -8.10 -10.21 -13.37
CA ASN A 233 -9.56 -10.14 -13.48
C ASN A 233 -10.26 -10.29 -12.12
N ALA A 234 -9.76 -11.17 -11.25
CA ALA A 234 -10.27 -11.29 -9.88
C ALA A 234 -10.06 -9.98 -9.08
N LEU A 235 -8.89 -9.35 -9.20
CA LEU A 235 -8.62 -8.05 -8.56
C LEU A 235 -9.55 -6.94 -9.09
N LYS A 236 -9.81 -6.89 -10.41
CA LYS A 236 -10.80 -5.96 -11.01
C LYS A 236 -12.19 -6.15 -10.41
N LYS A 237 -12.59 -7.40 -10.22
CA LYS A 237 -13.88 -7.76 -9.63
C LYS A 237 -13.99 -7.35 -8.16
N ILE A 238 -12.90 -7.38 -7.40
CA ILE A 238 -12.88 -6.87 -6.02
C ILE A 238 -13.11 -5.35 -6.03
N ILE A 239 -12.39 -4.64 -6.91
CA ILE A 239 -12.48 -3.18 -7.06
C ILE A 239 -13.89 -2.72 -7.46
N SER A 240 -14.56 -3.44 -8.36
CA SER A 240 -15.87 -3.02 -8.87
C SER A 240 -16.96 -2.91 -7.80
N SER A 241 -16.79 -3.56 -6.64
CA SER A 241 -17.70 -3.41 -5.48
C SER A 241 -17.74 -1.97 -4.90
N ARG A 242 -16.74 -1.15 -5.23
CA ARG A 242 -16.55 0.23 -4.79
C ARG A 242 -16.52 1.23 -5.96
N GLU A 243 -16.75 0.78 -7.19
CA GLU A 243 -16.78 1.64 -8.37
C GLU A 243 -17.87 2.71 -8.23
N GLY A 244 -17.53 3.96 -8.54
CA GLY A 244 -18.46 5.09 -8.48
C GLY A 244 -18.79 5.63 -7.07
N LYS A 245 -18.39 4.93 -6.01
CA LYS A 245 -18.58 5.39 -4.62
C LYS A 245 -17.53 6.43 -4.26
N LEU A 246 -17.91 7.41 -3.43
CA LEU A 246 -17.04 8.46 -2.88
C LEU A 246 -17.41 8.74 -1.40
N GLU A 247 -17.68 7.69 -0.62
CA GLU A 247 -18.18 7.81 0.75
C GLU A 247 -17.07 8.15 1.75
N ASN A 248 -15.85 7.71 1.47
CA ASN A 248 -14.67 7.96 2.29
C ASN A 248 -13.42 8.13 1.41
N TRP A 249 -12.32 8.57 2.01
CA TRP A 249 -11.08 8.85 1.29
C TRP A 249 -10.53 7.65 0.48
N ARG A 250 -10.75 6.41 0.94
CA ARG A 250 -10.27 5.21 0.22
C ARG A 250 -10.96 5.07 -1.11
N ASP A 251 -12.25 5.39 -1.18
CA ASP A 251 -13.01 5.28 -2.42
C ASP A 251 -12.41 6.19 -3.51
N TYR A 252 -11.86 7.35 -3.16
CA TYR A 252 -11.16 8.22 -4.11
C TYR A 252 -9.90 7.57 -4.67
N PHE A 253 -9.10 6.88 -3.85
CA PHE A 253 -7.94 6.11 -4.31
C PHE A 253 -8.35 4.87 -5.12
N ILE A 254 -9.39 4.16 -4.67
CA ILE A 254 -9.93 2.99 -5.38
C ILE A 254 -10.45 3.39 -6.77
N ASN A 255 -11.05 4.57 -6.92
CA ASN A 255 -11.63 5.03 -8.19
C ASN A 255 -10.66 5.85 -9.06
N SER A 256 -9.46 6.20 -8.58
CA SER A 256 -8.51 7.02 -9.35
C SER A 256 -7.04 6.62 -9.14
N PRO A 257 -6.43 5.88 -10.10
CA PRO A 257 -5.01 5.57 -10.05
C PRO A 257 -4.11 6.81 -10.11
N ALA A 258 -4.61 7.93 -10.63
CA ALA A 258 -3.86 9.18 -10.70
C ALA A 258 -3.42 9.71 -9.31
N LEU A 259 -4.14 9.35 -8.24
CA LEU A 259 -3.75 9.70 -6.87
C LEU A 259 -2.48 8.95 -6.44
N PHE A 260 -2.35 7.67 -6.83
CA PHE A 260 -1.13 6.89 -6.62
C PHE A 260 0.02 7.44 -7.46
N ASP A 261 -0.21 7.77 -8.73
CA ASP A 261 0.80 8.32 -9.64
C ASP A 261 1.43 9.61 -9.12
N TYR A 262 0.62 10.50 -8.53
CA TYR A 262 1.13 11.73 -7.95
C TYR A 262 2.10 11.45 -6.80
N SER A 263 1.79 10.45 -5.97
CA SER A 263 2.50 10.12 -4.74
C SER A 263 3.75 9.25 -4.97
N ARG A 264 4.81 9.74 -5.62
CA ARG A 264 5.95 8.89 -6.06
C ARG A 264 6.59 8.06 -4.95
N GLN A 265 6.78 8.62 -3.76
CA GLN A 265 7.32 7.90 -2.59
C GLN A 265 6.22 7.39 -1.64
N GLY A 266 4.94 7.45 -2.05
CA GLY A 266 3.81 6.90 -1.31
C GLY A 266 3.34 7.69 -0.10
N PHE A 267 3.90 8.87 0.18
CA PHE A 267 3.57 9.63 1.39
C PHE A 267 2.30 10.47 1.24
N ILE A 268 1.40 10.31 2.22
CA ILE A 268 0.15 11.05 2.32
C ILE A 268 0.05 11.62 3.72
N ARG A 269 -0.41 12.85 3.83
CA ARG A 269 -0.70 13.51 5.10
C ARG A 269 -2.20 13.53 5.37
N PHE A 270 -2.58 13.06 6.55
CA PHE A 270 -3.94 13.03 7.09
C PHE A 270 -4.00 13.96 8.30
N GLU A 271 -4.63 15.13 8.15
CA GLU A 271 -4.99 16.00 9.29
C GLU A 271 -6.45 15.79 9.75
N GLY A 272 -7.18 14.95 9.01
CA GLY A 272 -8.57 14.56 9.21
C GLY A 272 -9.06 13.90 7.93
N GLU A 273 -10.24 13.27 7.96
CA GLU A 273 -10.80 12.61 6.77
C GLU A 273 -11.01 13.61 5.62
N ASN A 274 -11.42 14.84 5.93
CA ASN A 274 -11.65 15.89 4.95
C ASN A 274 -10.41 16.76 4.67
N LYS A 275 -9.24 16.42 5.24
CA LYS A 275 -8.02 17.22 5.11
C LYS A 275 -6.83 16.32 4.80
N ILE A 276 -6.80 15.88 3.55
CA ILE A 276 -5.82 14.92 3.05
C ILE A 276 -4.97 15.58 1.97
N ARG A 277 -3.65 15.52 2.16
CA ARG A 277 -2.68 16.01 1.19
C ARG A 277 -1.80 14.88 0.69
N ILE A 278 -1.66 14.78 -0.62
CA ILE A 278 -0.79 13.81 -1.26
C ILE A 278 0.54 14.49 -1.54
N TYR A 279 1.64 13.90 -1.05
CA TYR A 279 2.98 14.44 -1.28
C TYR A 279 3.55 13.84 -2.54
N LYS A 280 4.16 14.68 -3.38
CA LYS A 280 4.88 14.19 -4.55
C LYS A 280 6.06 13.30 -4.15
N GLU A 281 6.75 13.68 -3.07
CA GLU A 281 7.92 12.98 -2.52
C GLU A 281 7.72 12.74 -1.01
N SER A 282 8.80 12.55 -0.22
CA SER A 282 8.68 12.16 1.20
C SER A 282 8.36 13.28 2.20
N GLN A 283 8.61 14.54 1.84
CA GLN A 283 8.54 15.65 2.78
C GLN A 283 7.62 16.77 2.30
N SER A 284 7.14 17.57 3.26
CA SER A 284 6.16 18.62 3.04
C SER A 284 6.69 19.84 2.29
N ASN A 285 8.01 19.98 2.17
CA ASN A 285 8.65 21.03 1.39
C ASN A 285 8.69 20.73 -0.12
N PHE A 286 8.30 19.52 -0.52
CA PHE A 286 8.06 19.18 -1.92
C PHE A 286 6.62 19.52 -2.31
N TYR A 287 6.35 19.49 -3.61
CA TYR A 287 5.01 19.72 -4.12
C TYR A 287 4.00 18.75 -3.50
N GLN A 288 2.86 19.29 -3.10
CA GLN A 288 1.73 18.57 -2.56
C GLN A 288 0.44 19.08 -3.19
N VAL A 289 -0.54 18.18 -3.25
CA VAL A 289 -1.90 18.46 -3.72
C VAL A 289 -2.90 18.09 -2.65
N GLU A 290 -4.03 18.77 -2.67
CA GLU A 290 -5.19 18.40 -1.87
C GLU A 290 -5.95 17.29 -2.63
N MET A 291 -6.22 16.17 -1.95
CA MET A 291 -6.70 14.93 -2.56
C MET A 291 -8.00 15.10 -3.35
N TYR A 292 -9.01 15.76 -2.77
CA TYR A 292 -10.37 15.84 -3.34
C TYR A 292 -10.42 16.73 -4.58
N THR A 293 -9.77 17.89 -4.55
CA THR A 293 -9.60 18.76 -5.72
C THR A 293 -8.71 18.12 -6.78
N TYR A 294 -7.68 17.37 -6.39
CA TYR A 294 -6.82 16.69 -7.37
C TYR A 294 -7.53 15.53 -8.06
N TYR A 295 -8.40 14.81 -7.35
CA TYR A 295 -9.30 13.82 -7.95
C TYR A 295 -10.24 14.47 -8.98
N LEU A 296 -10.95 15.54 -8.59
CA LEU A 296 -11.83 16.31 -9.50
C LEU A 296 -11.06 16.80 -10.74
N TRP A 297 -9.87 17.37 -10.52
CA TRP A 297 -8.98 17.82 -11.56
C TRP A 297 -8.62 16.71 -12.53
N GLY A 298 -8.07 15.61 -12.03
CA GLY A 298 -7.58 14.51 -12.85
C GLY A 298 -8.70 13.83 -13.65
N LYS A 299 -9.88 13.70 -13.04
CA LYS A 299 -11.00 12.95 -13.62
C LYS A 299 -11.81 13.75 -14.65
N TYR A 300 -12.13 15.01 -14.37
CA TYR A 300 -13.07 15.77 -15.21
C TYR A 300 -12.44 16.97 -15.92
N ILE A 301 -11.46 17.63 -15.31
CA ILE A 301 -10.98 18.93 -15.80
C ILE A 301 -9.74 18.79 -16.69
N LYS A 302 -8.74 18.04 -16.25
CA LYS A 302 -7.51 17.77 -17.00
C LYS A 302 -7.79 17.21 -18.41
N PRO A 303 -8.75 16.30 -18.62
CA PRO A 303 -9.07 15.79 -19.97
C PRO A 303 -9.61 16.84 -20.95
N LEU A 304 -10.17 17.95 -20.47
CA LEU A 304 -10.66 19.03 -21.33
C LEU A 304 -9.53 19.78 -22.05
N ASN A 305 -8.31 19.73 -21.50
CA ASN A 305 -7.09 20.30 -22.10
C ASN A 305 -7.18 21.81 -22.46
N PHE A 306 -7.84 22.61 -21.60
CA PHE A 306 -7.88 24.06 -21.75
C PHE A 306 -6.65 24.73 -21.13
N ASN A 307 -5.93 25.54 -21.91
CA ASN A 307 -4.74 26.27 -21.44
C ASN A 307 -5.03 27.28 -20.32
N SER A 308 -6.28 27.75 -20.20
CA SER A 308 -6.74 28.67 -19.16
C SER A 308 -6.98 28.00 -17.82
N ILE A 309 -6.88 26.67 -17.73
CA ILE A 309 -7.16 25.92 -16.50
C ILE A 309 -5.93 25.12 -16.10
N TYR A 310 -5.53 25.25 -14.83
CA TYR A 310 -4.39 24.52 -14.30
C TYR A 310 -4.59 24.16 -12.82
N TYR A 311 -3.88 23.11 -12.39
CA TYR A 311 -3.83 22.75 -10.97
C TYR A 311 -2.65 23.46 -10.29
N TYR A 312 -2.94 24.21 -9.23
CA TYR A 312 -1.93 24.87 -8.41
C TYR A 312 -1.54 23.97 -7.24
N ALA A 313 -0.42 23.25 -7.40
CA ALA A 313 0.21 22.49 -6.33
C ALA A 313 1.09 23.41 -5.47
N VAL A 314 1.24 23.09 -4.18
CA VAL A 314 1.93 23.95 -3.21
C VAL A 314 3.13 23.24 -2.59
N THR A 315 4.05 23.96 -1.97
CA THR A 315 5.23 23.40 -1.28
C THR A 315 5.26 23.73 0.22
N SER A 316 4.27 24.46 0.72
CA SER A 316 4.12 24.77 2.15
C SER A 316 2.81 24.22 2.68
N ILE A 317 2.81 23.74 3.94
CA ILE A 317 1.62 23.22 4.63
C ILE A 317 0.58 24.33 4.86
N GLY A 318 1.02 25.58 4.97
CA GLY A 318 0.13 26.74 5.12
C GLY A 318 -0.59 27.13 3.84
N ASP A 319 -0.11 26.68 2.69
CA ASP A 319 -0.67 27.04 1.40
C ASP A 319 -1.84 26.12 1.00
N ILE A 320 -2.72 26.66 0.16
CA ILE A 320 -3.94 25.99 -0.31
C ILE A 320 -3.76 25.58 -1.78
N SER A 321 -3.69 24.26 -2.00
CA SER A 321 -3.79 23.66 -3.33
C SER A 321 -5.19 23.90 -3.91
N ARG A 322 -5.26 24.20 -5.21
CA ARG A 322 -6.53 24.57 -5.84
C ARG A 322 -6.49 24.36 -7.34
N ILE A 323 -7.67 24.18 -7.94
CA ILE A 323 -7.83 24.31 -9.38
C ILE A 323 -8.03 25.78 -9.69
N ILE A 324 -7.42 26.28 -10.75
CA ILE A 324 -7.51 27.67 -11.17
C ILE A 324 -8.01 27.73 -12.61
N PHE A 325 -8.99 28.60 -12.85
CA PHE A 325 -9.43 29.01 -14.17
C PHE A 325 -9.12 30.49 -14.33
N GLU A 326 -8.39 30.85 -15.38
CA GLU A 326 -8.05 32.24 -15.68
C GLU A 326 -8.65 32.65 -17.02
N LYS A 327 -9.49 33.69 -16.99
CA LYS A 327 -10.13 34.22 -18.20
C LYS A 327 -10.18 35.74 -18.13
N ALA A 328 -9.34 36.39 -18.93
CA ALA A 328 -9.28 37.84 -19.11
C ALA A 328 -9.29 38.66 -17.80
N GLN A 329 -10.48 39.05 -17.33
CA GLN A 329 -10.69 39.92 -16.16
C GLN A 329 -11.04 39.15 -14.87
N TYR A 330 -11.22 37.84 -14.95
CA TYR A 330 -11.69 37.03 -13.83
C TYR A 330 -10.77 35.84 -13.58
N LYS A 331 -10.71 35.44 -12.31
CA LYS A 331 -10.08 34.20 -11.86
C LYS A 331 -11.10 33.42 -11.04
N CYS A 332 -11.26 32.15 -11.35
CA CYS A 332 -12.01 31.21 -10.50
C CYS A 332 -11.03 30.28 -9.81
N SER A 333 -11.25 30.00 -8.53
CA SER A 333 -10.52 28.95 -7.83
C SER A 333 -11.47 27.95 -7.18
N ILE A 334 -11.11 26.67 -7.29
CA ILE A 334 -11.81 25.58 -6.62
C ILE A 334 -10.89 24.98 -5.57
N THR A 335 -11.34 25.02 -4.32
CA THR A 335 -10.65 24.48 -3.14
C THR A 335 -11.53 23.44 -2.45
N TYR A 336 -10.95 22.71 -1.51
CA TYR A 336 -11.69 21.78 -0.66
C TYR A 336 -11.36 22.00 0.82
N ASP A 337 -12.39 22.22 1.61
CA ASP A 337 -12.34 22.26 3.08
C ASP A 337 -13.69 21.80 3.63
N ASN A 338 -13.77 20.52 4.01
CA ASN A 338 -15.04 19.83 4.38
C ASN A 338 -16.13 19.86 3.29
N GLY A 339 -15.76 20.20 2.06
CA GLY A 339 -16.65 20.41 0.93
C GLY A 339 -15.93 21.19 -0.16
N TYR A 340 -16.47 21.17 -1.38
CA TYR A 340 -15.92 21.96 -2.48
C TYR A 340 -16.34 23.42 -2.32
N LYS A 341 -15.38 24.33 -2.44
CA LYS A 341 -15.62 25.76 -2.46
C LYS A 341 -15.13 26.35 -3.77
N ILE A 342 -16.03 27.01 -4.50
CA ILE A 342 -15.76 27.70 -5.75
C ILE A 342 -15.83 29.20 -5.48
N GLU A 343 -14.78 29.93 -5.84
CA GLU A 343 -14.67 31.35 -5.58
C GLU A 343 -14.30 32.10 -6.86
N PHE A 344 -14.99 33.20 -7.13
CA PHE A 344 -14.68 34.13 -8.21
C PHE A 344 -14.03 35.41 -7.70
N TYR A 345 -12.99 35.81 -8.42
CA TYR A 345 -12.17 36.97 -8.14
C TYR A 345 -12.16 37.87 -9.38
N SER A 346 -12.30 39.17 -9.15
CA SER A 346 -11.97 40.16 -10.16
C SER A 346 -10.46 40.41 -10.17
N LEU A 347 -9.88 40.46 -11.37
CA LEU A 347 -8.50 40.87 -11.56
C LEU A 347 -8.43 42.41 -11.56
N ASN A 348 -7.46 42.96 -10.84
CA ASN A 348 -7.21 44.42 -10.72
C ASN A 348 -8.30 45.23 -9.98
N ASN A 349 -9.06 44.62 -9.07
CA ASN A 349 -10.14 45.28 -8.30
C ASN A 349 -11.23 45.93 -9.17
N ASN A 350 -11.43 45.44 -10.41
CA ASN A 350 -12.54 45.89 -11.22
C ASN A 350 -13.86 45.38 -10.60
N GLU A 351 -14.95 46.13 -10.71
CA GLU A 351 -16.25 45.56 -10.39
C GLU A 351 -16.59 44.46 -11.39
N PHE A 352 -17.21 43.39 -10.91
CA PHE A 352 -17.84 42.40 -11.80
C PHE A 352 -18.89 43.11 -12.66
N ASP A 353 -18.94 42.81 -13.96
CA ASP A 353 -20.00 43.34 -14.80
C ASP A 353 -21.38 42.79 -14.36
N ASP A 354 -22.43 43.58 -14.53
CA ASP A 354 -23.76 43.23 -14.01
C ASP A 354 -24.35 41.96 -14.65
N GLY A 355 -23.98 41.66 -15.90
CA GLY A 355 -24.35 40.40 -16.55
C GLY A 355 -23.72 39.19 -15.87
N PHE A 356 -22.44 39.28 -15.54
CA PHE A 356 -21.69 38.27 -14.81
C PHE A 356 -22.21 38.09 -13.38
N LYS A 357 -22.50 39.19 -12.66
CA LYS A 357 -23.12 39.16 -11.34
C LYS A 357 -24.45 38.39 -11.36
N ASN A 358 -25.33 38.74 -12.30
CA ASN A 358 -26.63 38.08 -12.43
C ASN A 358 -26.48 36.58 -12.75
N ASN A 359 -25.57 36.22 -13.66
CA ASN A 359 -25.34 34.81 -14.00
C ASN A 359 -24.86 33.98 -12.80
N LEU A 360 -23.94 34.52 -11.98
CA LEU A 360 -23.46 33.85 -10.78
C LEU A 360 -24.57 33.69 -9.73
N GLN A 361 -25.39 34.72 -9.51
CA GLN A 361 -26.50 34.66 -8.56
C GLN A 361 -27.57 33.65 -8.98
N GLU A 362 -27.90 33.58 -10.28
CA GLU A 362 -28.83 32.58 -10.82
C GLU A 362 -28.33 31.14 -10.59
N LYS A 363 -27.01 30.94 -10.57
CA LYS A 363 -26.35 29.66 -10.26
C LYS A 363 -26.16 29.41 -8.76
N GLY A 364 -26.68 30.28 -7.91
CA GLY A 364 -26.66 30.14 -6.45
C GLY A 364 -25.36 30.61 -5.78
N PHE A 365 -24.49 31.34 -6.47
CA PHE A 365 -23.33 31.96 -5.83
C PHE A 365 -23.76 33.15 -4.97
N VAL A 366 -23.13 33.29 -3.80
CA VAL A 366 -23.39 34.36 -2.84
C VAL A 366 -22.23 35.34 -2.86
N TYR A 367 -22.51 36.64 -2.92
CA TYR A 367 -21.49 37.67 -2.81
C TYR A 367 -21.09 37.89 -1.35
N ASN A 368 -19.80 37.71 -1.07
CA ASN A 368 -19.18 38.00 0.21
C ASN A 368 -18.53 39.40 0.17
N ILE A 369 -19.17 40.34 0.87
CA ILE A 369 -18.79 41.76 0.91
C ILE A 369 -17.44 41.95 1.61
N GLU A 370 -17.09 41.15 2.61
CA GLU A 370 -15.87 41.35 3.39
C GLU A 370 -14.61 41.10 2.56
N ILE A 371 -14.66 40.08 1.72
CA ILE A 371 -13.53 39.64 0.89
C ILE A 371 -13.70 39.99 -0.59
N HIS A 372 -14.83 40.62 -0.96
CA HIS A 372 -15.18 41.07 -2.31
C HIS A 372 -15.18 39.94 -3.36
N LYS A 373 -15.80 38.80 -3.04
CA LYS A 373 -15.83 37.60 -3.91
C LYS A 373 -17.23 37.01 -4.03
N TYR A 374 -17.50 36.31 -5.11
CA TYR A 374 -18.64 35.38 -5.19
C TYR A 374 -18.20 33.99 -4.75
N GLU A 375 -19.00 33.34 -3.91
CA GLU A 375 -18.69 32.03 -3.35
C GLU A 375 -19.85 31.05 -3.57
N PHE A 376 -19.49 29.81 -3.87
CA PHE A 376 -20.41 28.67 -3.88
C PHE A 376 -19.77 27.54 -3.09
N ALA A 377 -20.49 27.00 -2.10
CA ALA A 377 -20.04 25.90 -1.28
C ALA A 377 -20.94 24.69 -1.50
N LEU A 378 -20.33 23.54 -1.75
CA LEU A 378 -21.03 22.28 -1.89
C LEU A 378 -20.47 21.25 -0.93
N ASN A 379 -21.35 20.75 -0.06
CA ASN A 379 -21.06 19.70 0.88
C ASN A 379 -21.75 18.40 0.43
N ASN A 380 -21.36 17.27 1.02
CA ASN A 380 -22.03 15.97 0.83
C ASN A 380 -21.91 15.33 -0.56
N ILE A 381 -20.75 15.42 -1.23
CA ILE A 381 -20.43 14.55 -2.37
C ILE A 381 -20.21 13.13 -1.86
N LYS A 382 -21.02 12.17 -2.32
CA LYS A 382 -20.91 10.75 -1.91
C LYS A 382 -20.75 9.79 -3.07
N THR A 383 -21.04 10.23 -4.29
CA THR A 383 -20.93 9.43 -5.50
C THR A 383 -20.25 10.22 -6.63
N GLU A 384 -19.73 9.50 -7.62
CA GLU A 384 -19.19 10.12 -8.84
C GLU A 384 -20.25 10.88 -9.63
N ASP A 385 -21.52 10.47 -9.57
CA ASP A 385 -22.61 11.19 -10.22
C ASP A 385 -22.85 12.56 -9.56
N ASP A 386 -22.75 12.65 -8.23
CA ASP A 386 -22.82 13.94 -7.53
C ASP A 386 -21.69 14.88 -7.98
N LEU A 387 -20.48 14.33 -8.08
CA LEU A 387 -19.31 15.09 -8.50
C LEU A 387 -19.37 15.48 -9.99
N LYS A 388 -19.93 14.61 -10.83
CA LYS A 388 -20.18 14.87 -12.24
C LYS A 388 -21.22 15.98 -12.42
N LYS A 389 -22.31 15.97 -11.65
CA LYS A 389 -23.30 17.08 -11.67
C LYS A 389 -22.68 18.40 -11.27
N LEU A 390 -21.85 18.43 -10.22
CA LEU A 390 -21.08 19.63 -9.87
C LEU A 390 -20.25 20.11 -11.07
N PHE A 391 -19.56 19.19 -11.74
CA PHE A 391 -18.76 19.54 -12.90
C PHE A 391 -19.61 20.07 -14.07
N GLU A 392 -20.65 19.35 -14.48
CA GLU A 392 -21.45 19.69 -15.67
C GLU A 392 -22.35 20.91 -15.44
N GLU A 393 -23.02 21.00 -14.30
CA GLU A 393 -24.01 22.05 -14.03
C GLU A 393 -23.36 23.35 -13.57
N VAL A 394 -22.28 23.25 -12.78
CA VAL A 394 -21.60 24.40 -12.19
C VAL A 394 -20.32 24.74 -12.94
N ILE A 395 -19.33 23.83 -12.97
CA ILE A 395 -17.95 24.14 -13.40
C ILE A 395 -17.84 24.35 -14.92
N LEU A 396 -18.45 23.49 -15.73
CA LEU A 396 -18.36 23.54 -17.19
C LEU A 396 -19.09 24.75 -17.77
N ASN A 397 -20.16 25.17 -17.10
CA ASN A 397 -20.97 26.32 -17.46
C ASN A 397 -20.57 27.58 -16.68
N LEU A 398 -19.33 27.66 -16.20
CA LEU A 398 -18.82 28.90 -15.65
C LEU A 398 -18.66 29.95 -16.77
N PRO A 399 -19.01 31.22 -16.51
CA PRO A 399 -19.05 32.28 -17.51
C PRO A 399 -17.73 32.61 -18.24
#